data_AF-A0A3J2RIL5-F1
#
_entry.id   AF-A0A3J2RIL5-F1
#
_cell.length_a   1.000
_cell.length_b   1.000
_cell.length_c   1.000
_cell.angle_alpha   90.00
_cell.angle_beta   90.00
_cell.angle_gamma   90.00
#
_symmetry.space_group_name_H-M   'P 1'
#
loop_
_entity.id
_entity.type
_entity.pdbx_description
1 polymer ?
#
loop_
_entity_poly.entity_id
_entity_poly.type
_entity_poly.pdbx_seq_one_letter_code
_entity_poly.pdbx_strand_id
1 'polypeptide(L)'
;MATYHLSTRIQSNVPADSLLYDLCIYRMDSDRNKYILVDVKKQSLRDNYETQSHMTENINDPVTTIYIMEVKVYRKTMLSSHDVMLIPFSKMYTLEEFASGKSWSSIKRENPSYFESEGTTNPESHGKEIITIKISQPERPFIAKKYPIGTPQDPFEKNNTQIDIQERFYHRSYPNQNSASVCGPAAFFYCLQMDRPDIYAQAARDLWQYGKTKIGALEIAPGEGCRHPEGTFYNAYGPKITGLDWMTLAGLRDSENAIFSFDTLDAPMAGITMWQTLAEWFEKAGYAKVFSNVGITQAGIQGIDDLNKYAMQGYKVITLINDSLLRDSAAEHTTYPTHWIVWNGPVTQGNDGFVNLNLFSWGYVSDQIKPQKDISFFIRRFFGGVVFKPLK
;
A
#
# COMPACT_ATOMS: atom_id res chain seq x y z
N MET A 1 -29.00 2.27 -3.73
CA MET A 1 -28.79 0.84 -3.46
C MET A 1 -28.79 0.11 -4.77
N ALA A 2 -27.67 -0.53 -5.09
CA ALA A 2 -27.50 -1.33 -6.29
C ALA A 2 -27.03 -2.73 -5.91
N THR A 3 -27.38 -3.68 -6.75
CA THR A 3 -26.96 -5.08 -6.64
C THR A 3 -25.96 -5.35 -7.74
N TYR A 4 -24.83 -5.96 -7.38
CA TYR A 4 -23.76 -6.28 -8.32
C TYR A 4 -23.59 -7.79 -8.43
N HIS A 5 -23.19 -8.23 -9.62
CA HIS A 5 -22.87 -9.62 -9.90
C HIS A 5 -21.35 -9.76 -9.95
N LEU A 6 -20.79 -10.46 -8.97
CA LEU A 6 -19.35 -10.62 -8.81
C LEU A 6 -18.93 -12.03 -9.22
N SER A 7 -17.86 -12.11 -9.99
CA SER A 7 -17.21 -13.37 -10.35
C SER A 7 -15.71 -13.14 -10.55
N THR A 8 -14.94 -14.21 -10.62
CA THR A 8 -13.52 -14.20 -11.02
C THR A 8 -13.22 -15.48 -11.81
N ARG A 9 -11.95 -15.69 -12.19
CA ARG A 9 -11.50 -16.82 -12.98
C ARG A 9 -10.32 -17.53 -12.32
N ILE A 10 -10.35 -18.85 -12.36
CA ILE A 10 -9.26 -19.71 -11.91
C ILE A 10 -8.48 -20.19 -13.12
N GLN A 11 -7.15 -20.30 -13.01
CA GLN A 11 -6.35 -20.94 -14.05
C GLN A 11 -5.98 -22.37 -13.65
N SER A 12 -6.33 -23.35 -14.49
CA SER A 12 -6.01 -24.75 -14.25
C SER A 12 -5.91 -25.56 -15.55
N ASN A 13 -5.20 -26.68 -15.49
CA ASN A 13 -5.25 -27.77 -16.49
C ASN A 13 -6.06 -28.98 -16.01
N VAL A 14 -6.60 -28.93 -14.78
CA VAL A 14 -7.48 -29.95 -14.22
C VAL A 14 -8.91 -29.63 -14.65
N PRO A 15 -9.75 -30.61 -15.03
CA PRO A 15 -11.13 -30.34 -15.43
C PRO A 15 -11.90 -29.49 -14.40
N ALA A 16 -12.75 -28.57 -14.86
CA ALA A 16 -13.43 -27.62 -13.99
C ALA A 16 -14.43 -28.29 -13.01
N ASP A 17 -15.10 -29.37 -13.44
CA ASP A 17 -16.02 -30.20 -12.63
C ASP A 17 -15.33 -30.96 -11.49
N SER A 18 -14.01 -31.06 -11.60
CA SER A 18 -13.06 -31.67 -10.70
C SER A 18 -12.50 -30.69 -9.67
N LEU A 19 -12.89 -29.41 -9.73
CA LEU A 19 -12.46 -28.36 -8.83
C LEU A 19 -13.66 -27.73 -8.09
N LEU A 20 -13.42 -27.34 -6.84
CA LEU A 20 -14.32 -26.49 -6.07
C LEU A 20 -13.56 -25.26 -5.58
N TYR A 21 -14.28 -24.20 -5.22
CA TYR A 21 -13.67 -23.01 -4.66
C TYR A 21 -14.42 -22.47 -3.44
N ASP A 22 -13.67 -21.82 -2.55
CA ASP A 22 -14.23 -20.81 -1.66
C ASP A 22 -13.92 -19.43 -2.27
N LEU A 23 -14.87 -18.51 -2.19
CA LEU A 23 -14.69 -17.12 -2.60
C LEU A 23 -15.17 -16.22 -1.47
N CYS A 24 -14.26 -15.39 -0.96
CA CYS A 24 -14.55 -14.34 0.00
C CYS A 24 -14.17 -12.99 -0.62
N ILE A 25 -15.13 -12.06 -0.69
CA ILE A 25 -14.89 -10.68 -1.13
C ILE A 25 -15.30 -9.78 0.01
N TYR A 26 -14.38 -8.96 0.51
CA TYR A 26 -14.62 -8.11 1.66
C TYR A 26 -13.81 -6.81 1.58
N ARG A 27 -14.23 -5.81 2.34
CA ARG A 27 -13.39 -4.67 2.70
C ARG A 27 -13.20 -4.62 4.21
N MET A 28 -12.17 -3.93 4.67
CA MET A 28 -11.84 -3.85 6.08
C MET A 28 -11.69 -2.38 6.49
N ASP A 29 -12.24 -1.96 7.62
CA ASP A 29 -12.02 -0.61 8.15
C ASP A 29 -10.72 -0.46 8.95
N SER A 30 -10.48 0.73 9.48
CA SER A 30 -9.32 1.07 10.32
C SER A 30 -9.18 0.20 11.57
N ASP A 31 -10.30 -0.29 12.11
CA ASP A 31 -10.34 -1.14 13.31
C ASP A 31 -10.16 -2.63 12.97
N ARG A 32 -10.01 -2.94 11.68
CA ARG A 32 -9.90 -4.27 11.10
C ARG A 32 -11.23 -5.06 11.10
N ASN A 33 -12.38 -4.39 11.20
CA ASN A 33 -13.66 -5.05 11.03
C ASN A 33 -13.86 -5.41 9.54
N LYS A 34 -14.18 -6.66 9.26
CA LYS A 34 -14.45 -7.14 7.89
C LYS A 34 -15.92 -6.92 7.52
N TYR A 35 -16.14 -6.26 6.39
CA TYR A 35 -17.45 -6.09 5.74
C TYR A 35 -17.48 -6.99 4.50
N ILE A 36 -18.17 -8.12 4.62
CA ILE A 36 -18.21 -9.17 3.61
C ILE A 36 -19.30 -8.84 2.58
N LEU A 37 -18.95 -8.90 1.28
CA LEU A 37 -19.91 -8.85 0.18
C LEU A 37 -20.33 -10.25 -0.29
N VAL A 38 -19.38 -11.15 -0.35
CA VAL A 38 -19.56 -12.54 -0.78
C VAL A 38 -18.72 -13.40 0.14
N ASP A 39 -19.31 -14.45 0.69
CA ASP A 39 -18.58 -15.54 1.34
C ASP A 39 -19.28 -16.85 1.03
N VAL A 40 -18.77 -17.56 0.02
CA VAL A 40 -19.30 -18.84 -0.43
C VAL A 40 -18.24 -19.92 -0.28
N LYS A 41 -18.68 -21.11 0.09
CA LYS A 41 -17.81 -22.26 0.34
C LYS A 41 -18.07 -23.39 -0.64
N LYS A 42 -16.99 -24.06 -1.07
CA LYS A 42 -16.99 -25.28 -1.88
C LYS A 42 -17.94 -25.26 -3.08
N GLN A 43 -17.98 -24.14 -3.79
CA GLN A 43 -18.80 -23.96 -4.98
C GLN A 43 -18.15 -24.61 -6.21
N SER A 44 -18.97 -25.10 -7.14
CA SER A 44 -18.51 -25.61 -8.44
C SER A 44 -18.21 -24.47 -9.41
N LEU A 45 -17.16 -24.65 -10.21
CA LEU A 45 -16.82 -23.75 -11.32
C LEU A 45 -17.74 -23.97 -12.53
N ARG A 46 -17.78 -22.98 -13.41
CA ARG A 46 -18.27 -23.14 -14.78
C ARG A 46 -17.20 -23.83 -15.65
N ASP A 47 -17.61 -24.41 -16.77
CA ASP A 47 -16.71 -25.14 -17.69
C ASP A 47 -15.55 -24.28 -18.23
N ASN A 48 -15.71 -22.96 -18.26
CA ASN A 48 -14.69 -21.99 -18.69
C ASN A 48 -13.73 -21.54 -17.56
N TYR A 49 -13.80 -22.19 -16.38
CA TYR A 49 -13.06 -21.89 -15.15
C TYR A 49 -13.44 -20.58 -14.45
N GLU A 50 -14.55 -19.98 -14.82
CA GLU A 50 -15.12 -18.87 -14.05
C GLU A 50 -15.83 -19.40 -12.81
N THR A 51 -15.79 -18.61 -11.73
CA THR A 51 -16.69 -18.81 -10.61
C THR A 51 -18.13 -18.63 -11.05
N GLN A 52 -19.07 -19.12 -10.24
CA GLN A 52 -20.45 -18.72 -10.38
C GLN A 52 -20.57 -17.20 -10.19
N SER A 53 -21.65 -16.63 -10.71
CA SER A 53 -21.97 -15.23 -10.49
C SER A 53 -22.63 -15.10 -9.12
N HIS A 54 -22.01 -14.35 -8.22
CA HIS A 54 -22.47 -14.13 -6.87
C HIS A 54 -23.06 -12.73 -6.75
N MET A 55 -24.30 -12.65 -6.30
CA MET A 55 -25.02 -11.41 -6.17
C MET A 55 -24.69 -10.76 -4.82
N THR A 56 -24.38 -9.47 -4.80
CA THR A 56 -24.23 -8.73 -3.54
C THR A 56 -25.59 -8.49 -2.88
N GLU A 57 -25.58 -8.21 -1.58
CA GLU A 57 -26.70 -7.49 -0.97
C GLU A 57 -26.81 -6.06 -1.55
N ASN A 58 -27.86 -5.34 -1.15
CA ASN A 58 -28.03 -3.93 -1.51
C ASN A 58 -26.92 -3.08 -0.87
N ILE A 59 -25.97 -2.64 -1.69
CA ILE A 59 -24.87 -1.78 -1.23
C ILE A 59 -25.01 -0.36 -1.76
N ASN A 60 -24.43 0.59 -1.02
CA ASN A 60 -24.35 2.00 -1.38
C ASN A 60 -22.90 2.46 -1.60
N ASP A 61 -21.97 1.52 -1.66
CA ASP A 61 -20.56 1.80 -1.88
C ASP A 61 -20.37 2.32 -3.32
N PRO A 62 -19.55 3.37 -3.52
CA PRO A 62 -19.14 3.81 -4.84
C PRO A 62 -18.49 2.68 -5.65
N VAL A 63 -18.63 2.72 -6.97
CA VAL A 63 -17.98 1.74 -7.87
C VAL A 63 -16.45 1.75 -7.77
N THR A 64 -15.87 2.84 -7.27
CA THR A 64 -14.43 3.01 -7.01
C THR A 64 -13.97 2.36 -5.70
N THR A 65 -14.88 1.87 -4.84
CA THR A 65 -14.51 1.22 -3.59
C THR A 65 -13.68 -0.03 -3.84
N ILE A 66 -12.56 -0.15 -3.13
CA ILE A 66 -11.61 -1.25 -3.26
C ILE A 66 -11.96 -2.36 -2.26
N TYR A 67 -12.03 -3.58 -2.78
CA TYR A 67 -12.29 -4.81 -2.03
C TYR A 67 -11.13 -5.79 -2.17
N ILE A 68 -10.89 -6.58 -1.12
CA ILE A 68 -10.01 -7.74 -1.14
C ILE A 68 -10.83 -8.95 -1.54
N MET A 69 -10.34 -9.68 -2.56
CA MET A 69 -10.82 -11.00 -2.92
C MET A 69 -9.83 -12.05 -2.41
N GLU A 70 -10.36 -13.03 -1.70
CA GLU A 70 -9.66 -14.25 -1.32
C GLU A 70 -10.31 -15.47 -2.00
N VAL A 71 -9.48 -16.32 -2.61
CA VAL A 71 -9.93 -17.56 -3.25
C VAL A 71 -9.17 -18.75 -2.67
N LYS A 72 -9.92 -19.76 -2.25
CA LYS A 72 -9.38 -21.12 -2.02
C LYS A 72 -9.84 -22.07 -3.10
N VAL A 73 -9.02 -23.05 -3.43
CA VAL A 73 -9.28 -24.04 -4.48
C VAL A 73 -9.13 -25.42 -3.85
N TYR A 74 -10.08 -26.28 -4.18
CA TYR A 74 -10.14 -27.64 -3.69
C TYR A 74 -10.14 -28.59 -4.88
N ARG A 75 -9.35 -29.65 -4.78
CA ARG A 75 -9.40 -30.76 -5.73
C ARG A 75 -10.46 -31.75 -5.27
N LYS A 76 -11.49 -31.96 -6.10
CA LYS A 76 -12.54 -32.95 -5.88
C LYS A 76 -12.13 -34.28 -6.51
N THR A 77 -12.00 -35.32 -5.70
CA THR A 77 -11.84 -36.71 -6.15
C THR A 77 -13.16 -37.47 -5.97
N MET A 78 -13.22 -38.73 -6.42
CA MET A 78 -14.41 -39.58 -6.24
C MET A 78 -14.82 -39.76 -4.77
N LEU A 79 -13.87 -39.69 -3.84
CA LEU A 79 -14.07 -40.03 -2.43
C LEU A 79 -14.12 -38.80 -1.50
N SER A 80 -13.48 -37.70 -1.89
CA SER A 80 -13.34 -36.51 -1.03
C SER A 80 -12.86 -35.28 -1.80
N SER A 81 -12.93 -34.12 -1.14
CA SER A 81 -12.33 -32.86 -1.59
C SER A 81 -11.17 -32.47 -0.67
N HIS A 82 -10.02 -32.07 -1.21
CA HIS A 82 -8.88 -31.60 -0.42
C HIS A 82 -8.47 -30.18 -0.80
N ASP A 83 -8.06 -29.38 0.19
CA ASP A 83 -7.49 -28.04 -0.03
C ASP A 83 -6.15 -28.19 -0.73
N VAL A 84 -5.95 -27.48 -1.83
CA VAL A 84 -4.71 -27.53 -2.62
C VAL A 84 -3.80 -26.34 -2.38
N MET A 85 -4.20 -25.41 -1.52
CA MET A 85 -3.45 -24.20 -1.22
C MET A 85 -3.12 -24.07 0.27
N LEU A 86 -1.87 -23.71 0.56
CA LEU A 86 -1.42 -23.44 1.94
C LEU A 86 -2.08 -22.19 2.52
N ILE A 87 -2.25 -21.17 1.68
CA ILE A 87 -2.90 -19.90 2.00
C ILE A 87 -3.86 -19.52 0.86
N PRO A 88 -4.97 -18.81 1.15
CA PRO A 88 -5.82 -18.28 0.09
C PRO A 88 -5.02 -17.39 -0.87
N PHE A 89 -5.33 -17.47 -2.16
CA PHE A 89 -4.92 -16.44 -3.10
C PHE A 89 -5.65 -15.15 -2.75
N SER A 90 -4.93 -14.03 -2.63
CA SER A 90 -5.52 -12.72 -2.32
C SER A 90 -5.15 -11.69 -3.38
N LYS A 91 -6.10 -10.83 -3.74
CA LYS A 91 -5.89 -9.70 -4.64
C LYS A 91 -6.95 -8.62 -4.43
N MET A 92 -6.58 -7.36 -4.69
CA MET A 92 -7.51 -6.24 -4.62
C MET A 92 -8.07 -5.86 -5.99
N TYR A 93 -9.34 -5.49 -6.02
CA TYR A 93 -10.03 -4.94 -7.19
C TYR A 93 -11.06 -3.90 -6.74
N THR A 94 -11.40 -2.96 -7.61
CA THR A 94 -12.55 -2.08 -7.38
C THR A 94 -13.87 -2.83 -7.58
N LEU A 95 -14.95 -2.32 -7.00
CA LEU A 95 -16.29 -2.82 -7.24
C LEU A 95 -16.66 -2.79 -8.74
N GLU A 96 -16.24 -1.75 -9.46
CA GLU A 96 -16.37 -1.65 -10.92
C GLU A 96 -15.65 -2.79 -11.64
N GLU A 97 -14.42 -3.12 -11.23
CA GLU A 97 -13.64 -4.21 -11.85
C GLU A 97 -14.31 -5.57 -11.63
N PHE A 98 -14.89 -5.82 -10.46
CA PHE A 98 -15.71 -7.02 -10.28
C PHE A 98 -16.97 -7.01 -11.14
N ALA A 99 -17.75 -5.93 -11.10
CA ALA A 99 -19.02 -5.83 -11.79
C ALA A 99 -18.89 -5.88 -13.32
N SER A 100 -17.75 -5.45 -13.85
CA SER A 100 -17.43 -5.50 -15.29
C SER A 100 -16.70 -6.76 -15.73
N GLY A 101 -16.48 -7.73 -14.83
CA GLY A 101 -15.77 -8.99 -15.14
C GLY A 101 -14.27 -8.81 -15.41
N LYS A 102 -13.66 -7.72 -14.90
CA LYS A 102 -12.23 -7.39 -15.02
C LYS A 102 -11.41 -7.82 -13.80
N SER A 103 -11.99 -8.61 -12.90
CA SER A 103 -11.37 -9.20 -11.70
C SER A 103 -10.46 -10.41 -12.02
N TRP A 104 -9.65 -10.32 -13.08
CA TRP A 104 -8.70 -11.34 -13.52
C TRP A 104 -7.53 -10.73 -14.30
N SER A 105 -6.44 -11.47 -14.51
CA SER A 105 -5.26 -11.03 -15.26
C SER A 105 -4.87 -12.01 -16.36
N SER A 106 -4.37 -11.51 -17.49
CA SER A 106 -3.74 -12.36 -18.51
C SER A 106 -2.45 -13.01 -18.03
N ILE A 107 -1.83 -12.46 -16.97
CA ILE A 107 -0.61 -12.98 -16.37
C ILE A 107 -0.97 -14.07 -15.37
N LYS A 108 -0.60 -15.32 -15.68
CA LYS A 108 -0.91 -16.52 -14.88
C LYS A 108 -0.70 -16.38 -13.37
N ARG A 109 0.47 -15.90 -12.93
CA ARG A 109 0.83 -15.76 -11.51
C ARG A 109 -0.02 -14.76 -10.72
N GLU A 110 -0.79 -13.93 -11.40
CA GLU A 110 -1.65 -12.90 -10.82
C GLU A 110 -3.12 -13.36 -10.69
N ASN A 111 -3.38 -14.67 -10.83
CA ASN A 111 -4.69 -15.30 -10.69
C ASN A 111 -4.63 -16.47 -9.69
N PRO A 112 -5.76 -16.82 -9.04
CA PRO A 112 -5.87 -18.08 -8.32
C PRO A 112 -5.66 -19.23 -9.32
N SER A 113 -4.74 -20.13 -9.00
CA SER A 113 -4.32 -21.15 -9.95
C SER A 113 -3.98 -22.49 -9.30
N TYR A 114 -4.28 -23.58 -10.00
CA TYR A 114 -3.93 -24.94 -9.58
C TYR A 114 -3.61 -25.78 -10.80
N PHE A 115 -2.50 -26.53 -10.78
CA PHE A 115 -2.13 -27.40 -11.89
C PHE A 115 -1.64 -28.75 -11.38
N GLU A 116 -1.99 -29.81 -12.10
CA GLU A 116 -1.48 -31.17 -11.86
C GLU A 116 -0.52 -31.55 -13.00
N SER A 117 0.56 -32.25 -12.69
CA SER A 117 1.44 -32.86 -13.69
C SER A 117 1.14 -34.35 -13.80
N GLU A 118 1.18 -34.92 -15.00
CA GLU A 118 0.86 -36.34 -15.26
C GLU A 118 2.00 -37.33 -14.87
N GLY A 119 3.04 -36.86 -14.17
CA GLY A 119 4.18 -37.68 -13.76
C GLY A 119 3.99 -38.37 -12.41
N THR A 120 4.38 -39.64 -12.30
CA THR A 120 4.44 -40.35 -11.00
C THR A 120 5.84 -40.19 -10.40
N THR A 121 5.97 -39.52 -9.25
CA THR A 121 7.25 -39.45 -8.55
C THR A 121 7.58 -40.79 -7.89
N ASN A 122 8.72 -41.40 -8.23
CA ASN A 122 9.23 -42.61 -7.57
C ASN A 122 10.47 -42.27 -6.73
N PRO A 123 10.71 -42.93 -5.59
CA PRO A 123 11.96 -42.78 -4.85
C PRO A 123 13.16 -43.14 -5.73
N GLU A 124 14.23 -42.36 -5.61
CA GLU A 124 15.45 -42.45 -6.43
C GLU A 124 16.07 -43.86 -6.45
N SER A 125 15.88 -44.64 -5.38
CA SER A 125 16.39 -46.00 -5.21
C SER A 125 15.85 -47.05 -6.20
N HIS A 126 14.85 -46.73 -7.01
CA HIS A 126 14.21 -47.69 -7.93
C HIS A 126 14.76 -47.71 -9.36
N GLY A 127 15.87 -47.01 -9.65
CA GLY A 127 16.63 -47.16 -10.90
C GLY A 127 15.88 -46.82 -12.19
N LYS A 128 14.78 -46.05 -12.12
CA LYS A 128 14.03 -45.57 -13.28
C LYS A 128 14.60 -44.24 -13.80
N GLU A 129 14.28 -43.92 -15.06
CA GLU A 129 14.58 -42.64 -15.70
C GLU A 129 14.25 -41.46 -14.76
N ILE A 130 15.29 -40.71 -14.38
CA ILE A 130 15.15 -39.53 -13.53
C ILE A 130 14.50 -38.43 -14.37
N ILE A 131 13.23 -38.14 -14.09
CA ILE A 131 12.55 -36.95 -14.64
C ILE A 131 12.95 -35.76 -13.78
N THR A 132 13.92 -34.98 -14.25
CA THR A 132 14.30 -33.71 -13.61
C THR A 132 13.22 -32.66 -13.87
N ILE A 133 12.35 -32.42 -12.89
CA ILE A 133 11.39 -31.31 -12.93
C ILE A 133 12.12 -30.02 -12.56
N LYS A 134 12.41 -29.18 -13.55
CA LYS A 134 12.90 -27.82 -13.29
C LYS A 134 11.72 -26.94 -12.90
N ILE A 135 11.47 -26.81 -11.59
CA ILE A 135 10.55 -25.81 -11.06
C ILE A 135 11.26 -24.45 -11.19
N SER A 136 11.04 -23.75 -12.31
CA SER A 136 11.52 -22.38 -12.44
C SER A 136 10.68 -21.47 -11.55
N GLN A 137 11.14 -21.21 -10.33
CA GLN A 137 10.68 -20.05 -9.59
C GLN A 137 11.32 -18.83 -10.24
N PRO A 138 10.53 -17.91 -10.84
CA PRO A 138 11.11 -16.66 -11.32
C PRO A 138 11.76 -15.95 -10.15
N GLU A 139 12.90 -15.31 -10.40
CA GLU A 139 13.50 -14.45 -9.39
C GLU A 139 12.48 -13.41 -8.94
N ARG A 140 12.49 -13.12 -7.64
CA ARG A 140 11.58 -12.11 -7.10
C ARG A 140 11.95 -10.74 -7.70
N PRO A 141 10.97 -9.83 -7.86
CA PRO A 141 11.18 -8.57 -8.55
C PRO A 141 12.18 -7.61 -7.91
N PHE A 142 12.33 -7.65 -6.57
CA PHE A 142 13.22 -6.74 -5.84
C PHE A 142 14.47 -7.47 -5.32
N ILE A 143 15.65 -7.01 -5.74
CA ILE A 143 16.94 -7.60 -5.34
C ILE A 143 17.97 -6.48 -5.16
N ALA A 144 18.45 -6.30 -3.93
CA ALA A 144 19.54 -5.35 -3.69
C ALA A 144 20.86 -5.93 -4.19
N LYS A 145 21.55 -5.25 -5.12
CA LYS A 145 22.75 -5.82 -5.77
C LYS A 145 23.87 -6.17 -4.79
N LYS A 146 24.01 -5.41 -3.68
CA LYS A 146 24.99 -5.67 -2.63
C LYS A 146 24.58 -6.74 -1.62
N TYR A 147 23.29 -7.09 -1.58
CA TYR A 147 22.72 -8.03 -0.61
C TYR A 147 21.84 -9.04 -1.37
N PRO A 148 22.47 -9.95 -2.15
CA PRO A 148 21.75 -10.86 -3.02
C PRO A 148 20.86 -11.85 -2.24
N ILE A 149 19.96 -12.49 -2.97
CA ILE A 149 19.01 -13.49 -2.43
C ILE A 149 19.76 -14.55 -1.61
N GLY A 150 19.24 -14.86 -0.42
CA GLY A 150 19.78 -15.88 0.47
C GLY A 150 20.88 -15.38 1.41
N THR A 151 21.30 -14.12 1.31
CA THR A 151 22.20 -13.53 2.30
C THR A 151 21.45 -13.11 3.57
N PRO A 152 22.06 -13.20 4.77
CA PRO A 152 21.41 -12.77 6.02
C PRO A 152 21.00 -11.29 6.06
N GLN A 153 21.59 -10.47 5.18
CA GLN A 153 21.37 -9.04 5.06
C GLN A 153 20.47 -8.70 3.87
N ASP A 154 19.79 -9.68 3.29
CA ASP A 154 18.84 -9.44 2.22
C ASP A 154 17.66 -8.59 2.72
N PRO A 155 17.51 -7.33 2.27
CA PRO A 155 16.47 -6.44 2.77
C PRO A 155 15.07 -6.86 2.31
N PHE A 156 14.97 -7.66 1.23
CA PHE A 156 13.69 -8.09 0.65
C PHE A 156 13.37 -9.55 0.99
N GLU A 157 14.03 -10.14 1.99
CA GLU A 157 13.74 -11.48 2.48
C GLU A 157 12.24 -11.59 2.85
N LYS A 158 11.63 -12.71 2.48
CA LYS A 158 10.17 -12.90 2.52
C LYS A 158 9.60 -12.80 3.93
N ASN A 159 10.21 -13.51 4.89
CA ASN A 159 9.70 -13.57 6.25
C ASN A 159 9.85 -12.22 6.95
N ASN A 160 10.99 -11.54 6.79
CA ASN A 160 11.22 -10.20 7.31
C ASN A 160 10.20 -9.20 6.72
N THR A 161 10.01 -9.24 5.40
CA THR A 161 8.99 -8.41 4.73
C THR A 161 7.59 -8.71 5.28
N GLN A 162 7.25 -9.98 5.48
CA GLN A 162 5.93 -10.37 5.98
C GLN A 162 5.71 -9.96 7.45
N ILE A 163 6.76 -9.95 8.28
CA ILE A 163 6.74 -9.40 9.64
C ILE A 163 6.49 -7.89 9.57
N ASP A 164 7.24 -7.15 8.76
CA ASP A 164 7.05 -5.71 8.61
C ASP A 164 5.62 -5.37 8.15
N ILE A 165 5.07 -6.12 7.19
CA ILE A 165 3.67 -5.97 6.75
C ILE A 165 2.69 -6.22 7.91
N GLN A 166 2.92 -7.22 8.75
CA GLN A 166 2.06 -7.48 9.91
C GLN A 166 2.14 -6.35 10.94
N GLU A 167 3.33 -5.84 11.23
CA GLU A 167 3.52 -4.73 12.16
C GLU A 167 2.81 -3.46 11.66
N ARG A 168 2.82 -3.19 10.35
CA ARG A 168 2.04 -2.10 9.72
C ARG A 168 0.53 -2.36 9.81
N PHE A 169 0.09 -3.59 9.51
CA PHE A 169 -1.32 -3.98 9.56
C PHE A 169 -1.95 -3.83 10.95
N TYR A 170 -1.18 -4.10 12.01
CA TYR A 170 -1.60 -3.93 13.41
C TYR A 170 -1.24 -2.57 14.00
N HIS A 171 -0.80 -1.60 13.18
CA HIS A 171 -0.43 -0.24 13.60
C HIS A 171 0.63 -0.20 14.72
N ARG A 172 1.50 -1.21 14.78
CA ARG A 172 2.64 -1.27 15.72
C ARG A 172 3.84 -0.49 15.23
N SER A 173 3.86 -0.18 13.94
CA SER A 173 4.87 0.62 13.28
C SER A 173 4.25 1.36 12.08
N TYR A 174 4.95 2.37 11.58
CA TYR A 174 4.48 3.24 10.50
C TYR A 174 5.52 3.34 9.39
N PRO A 175 5.13 3.76 8.16
CA PRO A 175 6.07 3.87 7.06
C PRO A 175 7.23 4.80 7.43
N ASN A 176 8.46 4.32 7.27
CA ASN A 176 9.64 5.02 7.74
C ASN A 176 10.58 5.35 6.59
N GLN A 177 10.54 6.61 6.17
CA GLN A 177 11.44 7.12 5.13
C GLN A 177 12.91 7.23 5.59
N ASN A 178 13.17 7.24 6.90
CA ASN A 178 14.46 7.56 7.50
C ASN A 178 15.09 8.80 6.84
N SER A 179 16.32 8.72 6.32
CA SER A 179 17.00 9.80 5.62
C SER A 179 16.65 9.92 4.12
N ALA A 180 15.69 9.15 3.60
CA ALA A 180 15.29 9.23 2.19
C ALA A 180 14.27 10.36 1.96
N SER A 181 14.40 11.07 0.84
CA SER A 181 13.52 12.18 0.44
C SER A 181 12.16 11.70 -0.12
N VAL A 182 11.45 10.87 0.66
CA VAL A 182 10.17 10.23 0.30
C VAL A 182 9.06 10.52 1.31
N CYS A 183 9.03 11.74 1.87
CA CYS A 183 7.99 12.17 2.82
C CYS A 183 6.58 12.22 2.23
N GLY A 184 6.44 12.58 0.96
CA GLY A 184 5.16 12.52 0.24
C GLY A 184 4.60 11.10 0.19
N PRO A 185 5.35 10.12 -0.36
CA PRO A 185 4.97 8.71 -0.29
C PRO A 185 4.70 8.20 1.13
N ALA A 186 5.52 8.61 2.12
CA ALA A 186 5.32 8.21 3.51
C ALA A 186 3.98 8.71 4.06
N ALA A 187 3.61 9.97 3.79
CA ALA A 187 2.33 10.54 4.17
C ALA A 187 1.15 9.82 3.50
N PHE A 188 1.26 9.47 2.22
CA PHE A 188 0.25 8.69 1.49
C PHE A 188 0.05 7.31 2.12
N PHE A 189 1.13 6.54 2.29
CA PHE A 189 1.06 5.19 2.82
C PHE A 189 0.68 5.16 4.30
N TYR A 190 1.02 6.19 5.08
CA TYR A 190 0.53 6.34 6.45
C TYR A 190 -1.00 6.50 6.46
N CYS A 191 -1.55 7.43 5.66
CA CYS A 191 -2.99 7.61 5.57
C CYS A 191 -3.69 6.30 5.13
N LEU A 192 -3.15 5.63 4.10
CA LEU A 192 -3.66 4.36 3.60
C LEU A 192 -3.65 3.26 4.67
N GLN A 193 -2.55 3.11 5.40
CA GLN A 193 -2.42 2.16 6.50
C GLN A 193 -3.45 2.43 7.61
N MET A 194 -3.68 3.71 7.94
CA MET A 194 -4.58 4.09 9.03
C MET A 194 -6.05 3.88 8.66
N ASP A 195 -6.44 4.07 7.40
CA ASP A 195 -7.83 3.91 6.95
C ASP A 195 -8.16 2.49 6.49
N ARG A 196 -7.25 1.88 5.73
CA ARG A 196 -7.42 0.60 5.03
C ARG A 196 -6.15 -0.26 5.16
N PRO A 197 -5.88 -0.81 6.36
CA PRO A 197 -4.68 -1.63 6.60
C PRO A 197 -4.64 -2.87 5.71
N ASP A 198 -5.80 -3.39 5.27
CA ASP A 198 -5.92 -4.48 4.31
C ASP A 198 -5.38 -4.10 2.92
N ILE A 199 -5.70 -2.90 2.42
CA ILE A 199 -5.18 -2.40 1.14
C ILE A 199 -3.68 -2.15 1.23
N TYR A 200 -3.19 -1.53 2.30
CA TYR A 200 -1.75 -1.36 2.51
C TYR A 200 -1.02 -2.70 2.45
N ALA A 201 -1.51 -3.69 3.22
CA ALA A 201 -0.88 -5.00 3.30
C ALA A 201 -0.93 -5.74 1.95
N GLN A 202 -2.04 -5.66 1.21
CA GLN A 202 -2.13 -6.27 -0.11
C GLN A 202 -1.21 -5.60 -1.12
N ALA A 203 -1.15 -4.26 -1.15
CA ALA A 203 -0.26 -3.51 -2.03
C ALA A 203 1.22 -3.88 -1.79
N ALA A 204 1.62 -4.02 -0.53
CA ALA A 204 2.96 -4.44 -0.15
C ALA A 204 3.29 -5.88 -0.61
N ARG A 205 2.34 -6.83 -0.45
CA ARG A 205 2.50 -8.20 -0.94
C ARG A 205 2.61 -8.24 -2.47
N ASP A 206 1.77 -7.49 -3.16
CA ASP A 206 1.78 -7.41 -4.62
C ASP A 206 3.10 -6.84 -5.14
N LEU A 207 3.63 -5.79 -4.51
CA LEU A 207 4.96 -5.25 -4.84
C LEU A 207 6.06 -6.30 -4.65
N TRP A 208 6.07 -6.99 -3.50
CA TRP A 208 7.07 -8.03 -3.22
C TRP A 208 6.97 -9.20 -4.20
N GLN A 209 5.76 -9.63 -4.55
CA GLN A 209 5.52 -10.83 -5.36
C GLN A 209 5.61 -10.57 -6.87
N TYR A 210 5.11 -9.41 -7.32
CA TYR A 210 4.91 -9.10 -8.73
C TYR A 210 5.72 -7.90 -9.23
N GLY A 211 6.26 -7.08 -8.32
CA GLY A 211 7.07 -5.92 -8.65
C GLY A 211 6.23 -4.71 -9.02
N LYS A 212 4.91 -4.82 -8.85
CA LYS A 212 3.94 -3.80 -9.16
C LYS A 212 2.66 -4.02 -8.36
N THR A 213 1.87 -2.98 -8.19
CA THR A 213 0.55 -3.05 -7.58
C THR A 213 -0.35 -1.95 -8.13
N LYS A 214 -1.66 -2.07 -7.91
CA LYS A 214 -2.66 -1.09 -8.33
C LYS A 214 -3.66 -0.83 -7.21
N ILE A 215 -3.61 0.36 -6.62
CA ILE A 215 -4.51 0.78 -5.54
C ILE A 215 -5.60 1.66 -6.17
N GLY A 216 -6.79 1.10 -6.41
CA GLY A 216 -7.84 1.81 -7.15
C GLY A 216 -7.37 2.08 -8.59
N ALA A 217 -7.20 3.35 -8.95
CA ALA A 217 -6.60 3.77 -10.22
C ALA A 217 -5.10 4.11 -10.12
N LEU A 218 -4.50 4.09 -8.92
CA LEU A 218 -3.08 4.39 -8.73
C LEU A 218 -2.24 3.15 -9.07
N GLU A 219 -1.51 3.19 -10.17
CA GLU A 219 -0.54 2.16 -10.54
C GLU A 219 0.84 2.48 -9.95
N ILE A 220 1.45 1.49 -9.31
CA ILE A 220 2.81 1.55 -8.79
C ILE A 220 3.57 0.42 -9.47
N ALA A 221 4.44 0.76 -10.41
CA ALA A 221 5.24 -0.18 -11.20
C ALA A 221 6.68 0.34 -11.30
N PRO A 222 7.50 0.15 -10.25
CA PRO A 222 8.84 0.73 -10.21
C PRO A 222 9.75 0.18 -11.31
N GLY A 223 10.60 1.06 -11.81
CA GLY A 223 11.58 0.76 -12.84
C GLY A 223 12.67 -0.20 -12.36
N GLU A 224 13.49 -0.64 -13.31
CA GLU A 224 14.53 -1.63 -13.06
C GLU A 224 15.55 -1.19 -12.00
N GLY A 225 15.91 0.09 -11.97
CA GLY A 225 16.85 0.64 -10.98
C GLY A 225 16.29 0.66 -9.56
N CYS A 226 15.00 0.95 -9.39
CA CYS A 226 14.34 0.91 -8.08
C CYS A 226 14.15 -0.54 -7.60
N ARG A 227 13.84 -1.46 -8.52
CA ARG A 227 13.74 -2.90 -8.24
C ARG A 227 15.09 -3.55 -7.94
N HIS A 228 16.17 -3.05 -8.53
CA HIS A 228 17.53 -3.56 -8.36
C HIS A 228 18.49 -2.49 -7.84
N PRO A 229 18.25 -1.97 -6.63
CA PRO A 229 18.95 -0.79 -6.14
C PRO A 229 20.45 -1.05 -5.93
N GLU A 230 21.22 -0.03 -6.30
CA GLU A 230 22.62 0.11 -5.96
C GLU A 230 22.76 0.92 -4.68
N GLY A 231 23.53 0.44 -3.70
CA GLY A 231 23.75 1.17 -2.46
C GLY A 231 23.76 0.30 -1.22
N THR A 232 23.84 0.95 -0.06
CA THR A 232 23.86 0.29 1.25
C THR A 232 22.49 0.41 1.89
N PHE A 233 21.90 -0.73 2.27
CA PHE A 233 20.65 -0.78 3.05
C PHE A 233 20.92 -0.68 4.54
N TYR A 234 22.17 -0.79 4.96
CA TYR A 234 22.58 -0.83 6.37
C TYR A 234 23.69 0.19 6.64
N ASN A 235 23.72 0.71 7.87
CA ASN A 235 24.83 1.46 8.45
C ASN A 235 25.29 0.78 9.76
N ALA A 236 26.23 1.39 10.47
CA ALA A 236 26.76 0.85 11.74
C ALA A 236 25.68 0.68 12.84
N TYR A 237 24.52 1.30 12.70
CA TYR A 237 23.44 1.32 13.68
C TYR A 237 22.20 0.51 13.24
N GLY A 238 22.23 -0.14 12.07
CA GLY A 238 21.13 -0.96 11.56
C GLY A 238 20.65 -0.56 10.15
N PRO A 239 19.41 -0.95 9.77
CA PRO A 239 18.84 -0.62 8.48
C PRO A 239 18.69 0.89 8.28
N LYS A 240 19.19 1.42 7.16
CA LYS A 240 18.91 2.79 6.69
C LYS A 240 17.47 2.93 6.22
N ILE A 241 16.92 1.89 5.60
CA ILE A 241 15.52 1.81 5.19
C ILE A 241 15.18 0.33 5.11
N THR A 242 13.97 -0.06 5.53
CA THR A 242 13.53 -1.45 5.40
C THR A 242 13.27 -1.80 3.94
N GLY A 243 13.32 -3.09 3.58
CA GLY A 243 12.91 -3.50 2.24
C GLY A 243 11.46 -3.14 1.94
N LEU A 244 10.57 -3.23 2.93
CA LEU A 244 9.16 -2.83 2.80
C LEU A 244 9.02 -1.33 2.48
N ASP A 245 9.68 -0.47 3.25
CA ASP A 245 9.62 0.98 3.03
C ASP A 245 10.28 1.37 1.71
N TRP A 246 11.33 0.67 1.26
CA TRP A 246 11.89 0.86 -0.08
C TRP A 246 10.87 0.50 -1.18
N MET A 247 10.29 -0.70 -1.13
CA MET A 247 9.33 -1.17 -2.13
C MET A 247 8.12 -0.24 -2.24
N THR A 248 7.60 0.23 -1.11
CA THR A 248 6.41 1.09 -1.07
C THR A 248 6.76 2.55 -1.36
N LEU A 249 7.64 3.18 -0.58
CA LEU A 249 7.89 4.62 -0.64
C LEU A 249 8.75 5.02 -1.84
N ALA A 250 9.89 4.35 -2.03
CA ALA A 250 10.75 4.61 -3.19
C ALA A 250 10.08 4.10 -4.47
N GLY A 251 9.35 2.97 -4.40
CA GLY A 251 8.59 2.44 -5.52
C GLY A 251 7.51 3.39 -6.05
N LEU A 252 6.69 3.99 -5.16
CA LEU A 252 5.71 5.00 -5.55
C LEU A 252 6.39 6.23 -6.18
N ARG A 253 7.48 6.71 -5.57
CA ARG A 253 8.22 7.87 -6.09
C ARG A 253 8.80 7.60 -7.47
N ASP A 254 9.35 6.42 -7.70
CA ASP A 254 9.99 6.03 -8.96
C ASP A 254 8.97 5.78 -10.08
N SER A 255 7.80 5.21 -9.75
CA SER A 255 6.74 4.90 -10.72
C SER A 255 6.16 6.14 -11.41
N GLU A 256 6.31 7.31 -10.80
CA GLU A 256 5.75 8.57 -11.30
C GLU A 256 6.72 9.36 -12.20
N ASN A 257 7.94 8.84 -12.45
CA ASN A 257 8.99 9.45 -13.28
C ASN A 257 8.68 9.50 -14.81
N ALA A 258 7.44 9.77 -15.23
CA ALA A 258 7.13 9.91 -16.65
C ALA A 258 6.54 11.26 -17.11
N ILE A 259 5.62 11.95 -16.40
CA ILE A 259 4.84 13.02 -17.08
C ILE A 259 4.48 14.29 -16.27
N PHE A 260 4.75 14.45 -14.96
CA PHE A 260 4.36 15.69 -14.25
C PHE A 260 5.48 16.43 -13.49
N SER A 261 6.02 17.42 -14.22
CA SER A 261 6.75 18.65 -13.83
C SER A 261 8.04 18.54 -13.00
N PHE A 262 9.15 18.36 -13.72
CA PHE A 262 10.44 18.97 -13.38
C PHE A 262 10.69 20.30 -14.13
N ASP A 263 9.66 20.86 -14.78
CA ASP A 263 9.77 22.01 -15.70
C ASP A 263 9.71 23.40 -15.05
N THR A 264 9.99 23.51 -13.75
CA THR A 264 10.31 24.81 -13.14
C THR A 264 11.65 24.70 -12.41
N LEU A 265 12.71 24.87 -13.20
CA LEU A 265 14.07 25.17 -12.78
C LEU A 265 14.08 26.42 -11.87
N ASP A 266 14.92 26.38 -10.83
CA ASP A 266 15.24 27.40 -9.82
C ASP A 266 14.46 27.36 -8.48
N ALA A 267 14.62 26.31 -7.66
CA ALA A 267 14.33 26.42 -6.21
C ALA A 267 14.99 25.35 -5.32
N PRO A 268 15.26 25.66 -4.03
CA PRO A 268 15.60 24.72 -2.93
C PRO A 268 14.59 23.57 -2.68
N MET A 269 13.56 23.45 -3.53
CA MET A 269 12.44 22.50 -3.48
C MET A 269 12.73 21.18 -4.21
N ALA A 270 13.89 21.06 -4.86
CA ALA A 270 14.29 19.90 -5.65
C ALA A 270 14.37 18.64 -4.78
N GLY A 271 13.28 17.87 -4.73
CA GLY A 271 13.20 16.62 -3.97
C GLY A 271 11.87 16.38 -3.28
N ILE A 272 11.08 17.43 -3.02
CA ILE A 272 9.78 17.31 -2.35
C ILE A 272 8.71 16.92 -3.38
N THR A 273 7.78 16.05 -3.01
CA THR A 273 6.61 15.76 -3.83
C THR A 273 5.73 17.01 -3.94
N MET A 274 5.44 17.47 -5.15
CA MET A 274 4.51 18.58 -5.36
C MET A 274 3.11 18.23 -4.85
N TRP A 275 2.40 19.21 -4.29
CA TRP A 275 1.09 18.96 -3.70
C TRP A 275 0.05 18.50 -4.71
N GLN A 276 0.17 18.88 -6.00
CA GLN A 276 -0.67 18.34 -7.06
C GLN A 276 -0.46 16.83 -7.21
N THR A 277 0.78 16.39 -7.33
CA THR A 277 1.15 14.97 -7.43
C THR A 277 0.69 14.19 -6.20
N LEU A 278 0.89 14.74 -5.00
CA LEU A 278 0.40 14.11 -3.77
C LEU A 278 -1.12 13.96 -3.81
N ALA A 279 -1.85 15.01 -4.19
CA ALA A 279 -3.32 14.94 -4.29
C ALA A 279 -3.79 13.92 -5.35
N GLU A 280 -3.11 13.86 -6.49
CA GLU A 280 -3.39 12.88 -7.54
C GLU A 280 -3.22 11.43 -7.05
N TRP A 281 -2.21 11.13 -6.24
CA TRP A 281 -2.05 9.80 -5.65
C TRP A 281 -3.22 9.42 -4.76
N PHE A 282 -3.64 10.33 -3.88
CA PHE A 282 -4.80 10.13 -3.02
C PHE A 282 -6.08 9.94 -3.84
N GLU A 283 -6.35 10.81 -4.82
CA GLU A 283 -7.54 10.74 -5.67
C GLU A 283 -7.57 9.45 -6.51
N LYS A 284 -6.44 9.06 -7.11
CA LYS A 284 -6.30 7.78 -7.83
C LYS A 284 -6.50 6.58 -6.90
N ALA A 285 -6.07 6.65 -5.65
CA ALA A 285 -6.30 5.61 -4.64
C ALA A 285 -7.74 5.57 -4.11
N GLY A 286 -8.60 6.51 -4.50
CA GLY A 286 -10.02 6.56 -4.14
C GLY A 286 -10.38 7.54 -3.01
N TYR A 287 -9.43 8.33 -2.51
CA TYR A 287 -9.73 9.39 -1.55
C TYR A 287 -10.46 10.55 -2.22
N ALA A 288 -11.36 11.18 -1.48
CA ALA A 288 -12.05 12.40 -1.93
C ALA A 288 -11.38 13.64 -1.31
N LYS A 289 -10.72 14.45 -2.14
CA LYS A 289 -10.20 15.77 -1.74
C LYS A 289 -11.36 16.70 -1.44
N VAL A 290 -11.33 17.36 -0.28
CA VAL A 290 -12.40 18.28 0.16
C VAL A 290 -11.92 19.70 0.39
N PHE A 291 -10.62 19.89 0.61
CA PHE A 291 -10.04 21.20 0.87
C PHE A 291 -8.56 21.22 0.52
N SER A 292 -8.07 22.39 0.15
CA SER A 292 -6.66 22.66 -0.10
C SER A 292 -6.38 24.14 0.12
N ASN A 293 -5.42 24.45 0.97
CA ASN A 293 -4.84 25.79 1.12
C ASN A 293 -3.31 25.77 0.99
N VAL A 294 -2.74 24.67 0.50
CA VAL A 294 -1.30 24.53 0.30
C VAL A 294 -0.80 25.41 -0.83
N GLY A 295 0.38 25.99 -0.65
CA GLY A 295 1.07 26.77 -1.68
C GLY A 295 2.52 27.07 -1.33
N ILE A 296 3.12 28.01 -2.07
CA ILE A 296 4.51 28.45 -1.84
C ILE A 296 4.61 29.52 -0.74
N THR A 297 3.49 30.13 -0.34
CA THR A 297 3.42 31.12 0.72
C THR A 297 2.85 30.51 2.00
N GLN A 298 3.16 31.12 3.14
CA GLN A 298 2.61 30.69 4.41
C GLN A 298 1.08 30.86 4.44
N ALA A 299 0.36 29.83 4.87
CA ALA A 299 -1.11 29.85 4.92
C ALA A 299 -1.68 30.69 6.09
N GLY A 300 -0.81 31.12 7.02
CA GLY A 300 -1.19 31.96 8.15
C GLY A 300 -2.07 31.25 9.19
N ILE A 301 -2.55 32.02 10.17
CA ILE A 301 -3.39 31.49 11.27
C ILE A 301 -4.73 30.96 10.77
N GLN A 302 -5.37 31.67 9.83
CA GLN A 302 -6.64 31.24 9.26
C GLN A 302 -6.51 29.88 8.57
N GLY A 303 -5.38 29.62 7.91
CA GLY A 303 -5.10 28.34 7.30
C GLY A 303 -4.97 27.20 8.32
N ILE A 304 -4.44 27.47 9.52
CA ILE A 304 -4.38 26.51 10.62
C ILE A 304 -5.79 26.25 11.16
N ASP A 305 -6.57 27.29 11.39
CA ASP A 305 -7.94 27.19 11.92
C ASP A 305 -8.86 26.39 10.98
N ASP A 306 -8.72 26.58 9.67
CA ASP A 306 -9.47 25.82 8.67
C ASP A 306 -9.10 24.34 8.70
N LEU A 307 -7.80 24.01 8.76
CA LEU A 307 -7.35 22.62 8.87
C LEU A 307 -7.73 21.97 10.20
N ASN A 308 -7.71 22.71 11.31
CA ASN A 308 -8.13 22.24 12.62
C ASN A 308 -9.59 21.76 12.61
N LYS A 309 -10.50 22.46 11.90
CA LYS A 309 -11.89 22.02 11.73
C LYS A 309 -11.99 20.64 11.11
N TYR A 310 -11.14 20.33 10.14
CA TYR A 310 -11.09 19.02 9.47
C TYR A 310 -10.41 17.95 10.33
N ALA A 311 -9.31 18.29 11.00
CA ALA A 311 -8.62 17.38 11.91
C ALA A 311 -9.54 16.89 13.03
N MET A 312 -10.35 17.79 13.63
CA MET A 312 -11.34 17.43 14.65
C MET A 312 -12.46 16.52 14.13
N GLN A 313 -12.71 16.50 12.82
CA GLN A 313 -13.70 15.62 12.17
C GLN A 313 -13.09 14.29 11.71
N GLY A 314 -11.81 14.03 11.99
CA GLY A 314 -11.13 12.79 11.61
C GLY A 314 -10.72 12.73 10.12
N TYR A 315 -10.72 13.85 9.41
CA TYR A 315 -10.23 13.90 8.03
C TYR A 315 -8.70 13.75 7.97
N LYS A 316 -8.18 13.30 6.83
CA LYS A 316 -6.73 13.24 6.60
C LYS A 316 -6.23 14.63 6.23
N VAL A 317 -5.50 15.24 7.15
CA VAL A 317 -4.89 16.55 6.97
C VAL A 317 -3.39 16.35 6.74
N ILE A 318 -2.94 16.58 5.50
CA ILE A 318 -1.55 16.44 5.09
C ILE A 318 -1.01 17.83 4.79
N THR A 319 0.03 18.26 5.49
CA THR A 319 0.51 19.65 5.42
C THR A 319 1.95 19.75 4.96
N LEU A 320 2.21 20.76 4.14
CA LEU A 320 3.53 21.13 3.70
C LEU A 320 4.13 22.09 4.73
N ILE A 321 5.31 21.73 5.22
CA ILE A 321 6.02 22.50 6.23
C ILE A 321 7.48 22.72 5.82
N ASN A 322 8.15 23.62 6.53
CA ASN A 322 9.59 23.55 6.67
C ASN A 322 9.93 22.63 7.87
N ASP A 323 10.76 21.62 7.63
CA ASP A 323 11.19 20.60 8.59
C ASP A 323 11.88 21.16 9.84
N SER A 324 12.47 22.36 9.80
CA SER A 324 12.98 23.05 11.00
C SER A 324 11.89 23.34 12.05
N LEU A 325 10.60 23.13 11.72
CA LEU A 325 9.49 23.09 12.66
C LEU A 325 9.60 21.92 13.65
N LEU A 326 10.18 20.81 13.21
CA LEU A 326 10.22 19.54 13.93
C LEU A 326 11.48 19.44 14.81
N ARG A 327 11.34 18.86 15.99
CA ARG A 327 12.42 18.72 16.99
C ARG A 327 13.63 17.96 16.48
N ASP A 328 13.41 16.96 15.63
CA ASP A 328 14.45 16.06 15.13
C ASP A 328 15.10 16.56 13.82
N SER A 329 14.72 17.76 13.34
CA SER A 329 15.40 18.40 12.21
C SER A 329 16.66 19.14 12.65
N ALA A 330 17.75 18.86 11.94
CA ALA A 330 19.03 19.57 12.04
C ALA A 330 19.01 20.95 11.34
N ALA A 331 17.94 21.30 10.61
CA ALA A 331 17.80 22.62 10.02
C ALA A 331 17.36 23.65 11.08
N GLU A 332 18.02 24.80 11.11
CA GLU A 332 17.70 25.86 12.10
C GLU A 332 17.18 27.15 11.46
N HIS A 333 17.41 27.38 10.15
CA HIS A 333 17.28 28.72 9.56
C HIS A 333 16.57 28.80 8.20
N THR A 334 16.01 27.71 7.69
CA THR A 334 15.27 27.75 6.42
C THR A 334 13.79 28.06 6.68
N THR A 335 13.17 28.82 5.77
CA THR A 335 11.75 29.23 5.83
C THR A 335 11.05 29.01 4.48
N TYR A 336 11.55 28.07 3.69
CA TYR A 336 10.92 27.56 2.48
C TYR A 336 10.40 26.14 2.73
N PRO A 337 9.42 25.63 1.97
CA PRO A 337 8.87 24.31 2.25
C PRO A 337 9.91 23.21 2.02
N THR A 338 9.96 22.20 2.91
CA THR A 338 10.94 21.10 2.83
C THR A 338 10.35 19.72 3.10
N HIS A 339 9.16 19.62 3.69
CA HIS A 339 8.70 18.34 4.21
C HIS A 339 7.17 18.22 4.31
N TRP A 340 6.67 17.00 4.16
CA TRP A 340 5.27 16.64 4.35
C TRP A 340 5.07 15.95 5.69
N ILE A 341 4.02 16.35 6.41
CA ILE A 341 3.57 15.70 7.65
C ILE A 341 2.08 15.39 7.57
N VAL A 342 1.62 14.44 8.38
CA VAL A 342 0.17 14.16 8.54
C VAL A 342 -0.23 14.48 9.97
N TRP A 343 -1.28 15.27 10.14
CA TRP A 343 -1.76 15.62 11.48
C TRP A 343 -2.48 14.42 12.11
N ASN A 344 -2.23 14.19 13.39
CA ASN A 344 -2.90 13.19 14.22
C ASN A 344 -3.64 13.89 15.37
N GLY A 345 -4.50 14.84 15.00
CA GLY A 345 -5.19 15.76 15.91
C GLY A 345 -5.01 17.22 15.49
N PRO A 346 -5.72 18.16 16.13
CA PRO A 346 -5.60 19.58 15.83
C PRO A 346 -4.28 20.16 16.37
N VAL A 347 -3.82 21.24 15.74
CA VAL A 347 -2.83 22.15 16.33
C VAL A 347 -3.45 22.84 17.53
N THR A 348 -2.78 22.80 18.67
CA THR A 348 -3.23 23.43 19.93
C THR A 348 -2.18 24.36 20.49
N GLN A 349 -2.60 25.34 21.28
CA GLN A 349 -1.71 26.22 22.03
C GLN A 349 -2.01 26.08 23.53
N GLY A 350 -0.98 25.77 24.33
CA GLY A 350 -1.09 25.66 25.78
C GLY A 350 -1.23 27.01 26.47
N ASN A 351 -1.58 26.99 27.76
CA ASN A 351 -1.65 28.21 28.59
C ASN A 351 -0.27 28.89 28.77
N ASP A 352 0.81 28.14 28.52
CA ASP A 352 2.19 28.62 28.46
C ASP A 352 2.52 29.36 27.14
N GLY A 353 1.57 29.37 26.19
CA GLY A 353 1.72 29.99 24.88
C GLY A 353 2.41 29.08 23.85
N PHE A 354 2.73 27.84 24.19
CA PHE A 354 3.46 26.93 23.30
C PHE A 354 2.53 26.09 22.44
N VAL A 355 2.95 25.87 21.19
CA VAL A 355 2.21 25.08 20.20
C VAL A 355 2.57 23.62 20.31
N ASN A 356 1.55 22.78 20.28
CA ASN A 356 1.64 21.33 20.32
C ASN A 356 0.87 20.75 19.13
N LEU A 357 1.45 19.75 18.47
CA LEU A 357 0.79 19.04 17.38
C LEU A 357 1.26 17.59 17.37
N ASN A 358 0.34 16.68 17.71
CA ASN A 358 0.54 15.26 17.46
C ASN A 358 0.47 15.02 15.94
N LEU A 359 1.56 14.50 15.36
CA LEU A 359 1.71 14.32 13.92
C LEU A 359 2.51 13.06 13.60
N PHE A 360 2.25 12.53 12.40
CA PHE A 360 3.11 11.56 11.74
C PHE A 360 4.20 12.24 10.92
N SER A 361 5.45 11.84 11.20
CA SER A 361 6.65 12.16 10.42
C SER A 361 7.75 11.16 10.74
N TRP A 362 8.59 10.83 9.75
CA TRP A 362 9.77 9.97 9.90
C TRP A 362 9.53 8.63 10.60
N GLY A 363 8.35 8.01 10.39
CA GLY A 363 8.01 6.72 10.99
C GLY A 363 7.47 6.78 12.41
N TYR A 364 7.24 7.97 12.98
CA TYR A 364 6.74 8.15 14.34
C TYR A 364 5.48 9.00 14.38
N VAL A 365 4.64 8.74 15.38
CA VAL A 365 3.45 9.52 15.71
C VAL A 365 3.61 10.03 17.13
N SER A 366 3.80 11.34 17.29
CA SER A 366 3.89 12.00 18.59
C SER A 366 3.72 13.50 18.42
N ASP A 367 3.73 14.23 19.52
CA ASP A 367 4.07 15.64 19.44
C ASP A 367 5.54 15.79 19.02
N GLN A 368 5.78 16.44 17.88
CA GLN A 368 7.12 16.57 17.29
C GLN A 368 7.52 18.03 17.06
N ILE A 369 6.69 19.00 17.45
CA ILE A 369 7.04 20.42 17.30
C ILE A 369 8.24 20.75 18.21
N LYS A 370 9.14 21.63 17.75
CA LYS A 370 10.24 22.11 18.60
C LYS A 370 9.68 22.67 19.92
N PRO A 371 10.25 22.30 21.07
CA PRO A 371 9.71 22.69 22.37
C PRO A 371 9.77 24.21 22.56
N GLN A 372 8.84 24.74 23.37
CA GLN A 372 8.79 26.15 23.76
C GLN A 372 8.66 27.13 22.56
N LYS A 373 7.93 26.72 21.53
CA LYS A 373 7.69 27.53 20.33
C LYS A 373 6.24 28.00 20.29
N ASP A 374 6.05 29.26 19.91
CA ASP A 374 4.75 29.90 19.82
C ASP A 374 4.10 29.70 18.44
N ILE A 375 2.90 30.23 18.27
CA ILE A 375 2.16 30.16 17.01
C ILE A 375 2.86 30.92 15.87
N SER A 376 3.60 31.98 16.18
CA SER A 376 4.39 32.73 15.20
C SER A 376 5.49 31.86 14.58
N PHE A 377 6.16 31.04 15.40
CA PHE A 377 7.15 30.08 14.94
C PHE A 377 6.56 29.05 13.98
N PHE A 378 5.38 28.52 14.32
CA PHE A 378 4.64 27.56 13.49
C PHE A 378 4.24 28.18 12.14
N ILE A 379 3.58 29.35 12.16
CA ILE A 379 3.09 30.03 10.95
C ILE A 379 4.20 30.27 9.94
N ARG A 380 5.39 30.72 10.39
CA ARG A 380 6.54 31.00 9.50
C ARG A 380 7.04 29.77 8.74
N ARG A 381 6.68 28.57 9.18
CA ARG A 381 7.13 27.27 8.64
C ARG A 381 5.98 26.44 8.08
N PHE A 382 4.77 26.98 8.02
CA PHE A 382 3.57 26.26 7.61
C PHE A 382 3.03 26.83 6.29
N PHE A 383 2.94 25.99 5.28
CA PHE A 383 2.61 26.35 3.90
C PHE A 383 1.24 25.85 3.46
N GLY A 384 0.37 25.52 4.43
CA GLY A 384 -0.95 24.95 4.16
C GLY A 384 -0.92 23.43 4.01
N GLY A 385 -2.05 22.87 3.60
CA GLY A 385 -2.24 21.45 3.41
C GLY A 385 -3.36 21.11 2.45
N VAL A 386 -3.46 19.81 2.20
CA VAL A 386 -4.54 19.16 1.48
C VAL A 386 -5.31 18.27 2.44
N VAL A 387 -6.63 18.21 2.25
CA VAL A 387 -7.52 17.47 3.12
C VAL A 387 -8.34 16.48 2.32
N PHE A 388 -8.39 15.25 2.81
CA PHE A 388 -9.18 14.17 2.22
C PHE A 388 -10.15 13.58 3.25
N LYS A 389 -11.32 13.15 2.76
CA LYS A 389 -12.16 12.23 3.53
C LYS A 389 -11.40 10.92 3.76
N PRO A 390 -11.53 10.28 4.93
CA PRO A 390 -10.96 8.95 5.13
C PRO A 390 -11.40 7.97 4.06
N LEU A 391 -10.48 7.09 3.63
CA LEU A 391 -10.78 6.04 2.68
C LEU A 391 -11.70 5.00 3.34
N LYS A 392 -12.71 4.53 2.60
CA LYS A 392 -13.73 3.60 3.11
C LYS A 392 -13.51 2.16 2.69
#